data_AF-S4XQG8-F1
#
_entry.id   AF-S4XQG8-F1
#
_cell.length_a   1.000
_cell.length_b   1.000
_cell.length_c   1.000
_cell.angle_alpha   90.00
_cell.angle_beta   90.00
_cell.angle_gamma   90.00
#
_symmetry.space_group_name_H-M   'P 1'
#
loop_
_entity.id
_entity.type
_entity.pdbx_description
1 polymer ?
#
loop_
_entity_poly.entity_id
_entity_poly.type
_entity_poly.pdbx_seq_one_letter_code
_entity_poly.pdbx_strand_id
1 'polypeptide(L)'
;MTASEYNNTVAHLLGTRLRPADGFPAFGAKGFDASVSALSNLSQVLVQGYYDAARKLAEDAFSNEAQRAKILVCDPAQGAGDGCAREIIERFGLRAFRRPLEAAEVERYAAQYADALSTLEMSPVQAVQHVVRTLLTSPHFLLRVEAGPDSERSPGALNGYEIASRLSYLLWSSLPDDELFDAAEGDRLATEDELREQVDRMLDDPKTAAFFQNFFGQWLGTRTLPSHNVDASLFPLWNDEVKGAMLDQANAYFAEFTTGERPWSEFLTAPHPANPLLEPLTARDPEGVRGGFLTLPAFLTLSSRADRTSPTSRAKTILAQLFCVPLAPPANVDIPELDAPGTGSGAVDNVRAKLEKHRESPDCASCHDVLDPIGLSLENFDAIGAYRTEYPNGDPIDATGKLEDTEFQDFSGLMPKLQADPQLGVCPSEQLFTYALRRRPAGADMSTFREIAARWDSGTLADLVKHVVTSDAFRLRGGKGEAR
;
A
#
# COMPACT_ATOMS: atom_id res chain seq x y z
N MET A 1 -6.52 -6.88 -10.09
CA MET A 1 -5.88 -6.99 -8.78
C MET A 1 -4.43 -6.54 -8.93
N THR A 2 -3.81 -6.01 -7.88
CA THR A 2 -2.36 -5.78 -7.82
C THR A 2 -1.62 -7.11 -7.65
N ALA A 3 -0.28 -7.11 -7.74
CA ALA A 3 0.50 -8.33 -7.50
C ALA A 3 0.32 -8.86 -6.07
N SER A 4 0.36 -7.96 -5.06
CA SER A 4 0.12 -8.30 -3.66
C SER A 4 -1.28 -8.85 -3.45
N GLU A 5 -2.30 -8.22 -4.04
CA GLU A 5 -3.68 -8.67 -3.97
C GLU A 5 -3.87 -10.04 -4.62
N TYR A 6 -3.25 -10.29 -5.77
CA TYR A 6 -3.29 -11.57 -6.46
C TYR A 6 -2.71 -12.68 -5.56
N ASN A 7 -1.49 -12.47 -5.05
CA ASN A 7 -0.81 -13.45 -4.19
C ASN A 7 -1.60 -13.74 -2.90
N ASN A 8 -2.13 -12.71 -2.24
CA ASN A 8 -2.95 -12.88 -1.04
C ASN A 8 -4.28 -13.58 -1.35
N THR A 9 -4.91 -13.26 -2.49
CA THR A 9 -6.16 -13.89 -2.93
C THR A 9 -5.96 -15.38 -3.18
N VAL A 10 -4.93 -15.77 -3.94
CA VAL A 10 -4.69 -17.20 -4.23
C VAL A 10 -4.24 -17.97 -2.99
N ALA A 11 -3.47 -17.36 -2.10
CA ALA A 11 -3.09 -17.96 -0.82
C ALA A 11 -4.32 -18.27 0.04
N HIS A 12 -5.27 -17.34 0.13
CA HIS A 12 -6.51 -17.54 0.88
C HIS A 12 -7.44 -18.54 0.18
N LEU A 13 -7.63 -18.42 -1.14
CA LEU A 13 -8.51 -19.27 -1.94
C LEU A 13 -8.05 -20.74 -2.00
N LEU A 14 -6.74 -20.97 -2.15
CA LEU A 14 -6.17 -22.31 -2.40
C LEU A 14 -5.41 -22.87 -1.20
N GLY A 15 -5.02 -22.05 -0.23
CA GLY A 15 -4.07 -22.45 0.83
C GLY A 15 -2.63 -22.60 0.32
N THR A 16 -2.30 -22.01 -0.82
CA THR A 16 -0.94 -22.05 -1.39
C THR A 16 0.03 -21.15 -0.63
N ARG A 17 1.32 -21.49 -0.69
CA ARG A 17 2.42 -20.61 -0.29
C ARG A 17 3.14 -19.97 -1.50
N LEU A 18 2.71 -20.33 -2.71
CA LEU A 18 3.29 -19.77 -3.93
C LEU A 18 2.93 -18.29 -4.06
N ARG A 19 3.87 -17.50 -4.57
CA ARG A 19 3.71 -16.07 -4.82
C ARG A 19 4.03 -15.72 -6.28
N PRO A 20 3.28 -16.27 -7.25
CA PRO A 20 3.62 -16.15 -8.67
C PRO A 20 3.61 -14.71 -9.18
N ALA A 21 2.83 -13.81 -8.55
CA ALA A 21 2.76 -12.42 -8.97
C ALA A 21 3.96 -11.57 -8.55
N ASP A 22 4.87 -12.07 -7.69
CA ASP A 22 6.11 -11.35 -7.35
C ASP A 22 7.02 -11.17 -8.59
N GLY A 23 6.86 -12.02 -9.62
CA GLY A 23 7.57 -11.92 -10.91
C GLY A 23 6.79 -11.21 -12.01
N PHE A 24 5.59 -10.67 -11.73
CA PHE A 24 4.82 -9.98 -12.75
C PHE A 24 5.45 -8.61 -13.08
N PRO A 25 5.33 -8.13 -14.34
CA PRO A 25 5.76 -6.79 -14.68
C PRO A 25 5.09 -5.75 -13.78
N ALA A 26 5.90 -4.86 -13.19
CA ALA A 26 5.37 -3.76 -12.40
C ALA A 26 4.59 -2.79 -13.29
N PHE A 27 3.44 -2.32 -12.82
CA PHE A 27 2.72 -1.23 -13.45
C PHE A 27 3.37 0.09 -13.02
N GLY A 28 3.66 0.99 -13.96
CA GLY A 28 4.18 2.33 -13.68
C GLY A 28 3.12 3.24 -13.06
N ALA A 29 2.59 2.88 -11.89
CA ALA A 29 1.57 3.64 -11.20
C ALA A 29 2.16 4.93 -10.62
N LYS A 30 1.47 6.06 -10.82
CA LYS A 30 1.70 7.28 -10.03
C LYS A 30 0.75 7.24 -8.83
N GLY A 31 1.29 6.98 -7.63
CA GLY A 31 0.48 6.76 -6.41
C GLY A 31 0.35 5.28 -6.10
N PHE A 32 -0.85 4.83 -5.73
CA PHE A 32 -1.11 3.43 -5.39
C PHE A 32 -1.19 2.53 -6.63
N ASP A 33 -0.60 1.34 -6.55
CA ASP A 33 -0.54 0.29 -7.57
C ASP A 33 -1.91 -0.16 -8.08
N ALA A 34 -2.92 -0.08 -7.21
CA ALA A 34 -4.29 -0.43 -7.52
C ALA A 34 -5.04 0.63 -8.33
N SER A 35 -4.46 1.82 -8.54
CA SER A 35 -5.14 2.91 -9.24
C SER A 35 -5.53 2.53 -10.66
N VAL A 36 -6.71 2.99 -11.09
CA VAL A 36 -7.31 2.68 -12.39
C VAL A 36 -6.33 2.85 -13.56
N SER A 37 -5.57 3.95 -13.57
CA SER A 37 -4.57 4.25 -14.61
C SER A 37 -3.41 3.27 -14.68
N ALA A 38 -3.14 2.53 -13.59
CA ALA A 38 -2.07 1.53 -13.54
C ALA A 38 -2.49 0.22 -14.21
N LEU A 39 -3.79 -0.12 -14.18
CA LEU A 39 -4.33 -1.39 -14.68
C LEU A 39 -4.82 -1.32 -16.14
N SER A 40 -4.69 -0.17 -16.80
CA SER A 40 -5.29 0.10 -18.12
C SER A 40 -4.59 -0.60 -19.29
N ASN A 41 -3.39 -1.16 -19.09
CA ASN A 41 -2.59 -1.79 -20.13
C ASN A 41 -2.14 -3.20 -19.70
N LEU A 42 -2.95 -4.21 -20.01
CA LEU A 42 -2.54 -5.62 -19.87
C LEU A 42 -1.56 -5.97 -20.98
N SER A 43 -0.27 -5.99 -20.67
CA SER A 43 0.76 -6.45 -21.62
C SER A 43 0.61 -7.94 -21.92
N GLN A 44 1.03 -8.38 -23.10
CA GLN A 44 1.05 -9.81 -23.46
C GLN A 44 1.86 -10.64 -22.44
N VAL A 45 2.97 -10.07 -21.93
CA VAL A 45 3.81 -10.72 -20.91
C VAL A 45 3.04 -10.95 -19.61
N LEU A 46 2.27 -9.96 -19.17
CA LEU A 46 1.45 -10.11 -17.97
C LEU A 46 0.33 -11.13 -18.15
N VAL A 47 -0.34 -11.12 -19.31
CA VAL A 47 -1.37 -12.11 -19.64
C VAL A 47 -0.80 -13.52 -19.61
N GLN A 48 0.38 -13.74 -20.21
CA GLN A 48 1.08 -15.03 -20.12
C GLN A 48 1.43 -15.40 -18.67
N GLY A 49 1.88 -14.42 -17.88
CA GLY A 49 2.15 -14.59 -16.45
C GLY A 49 0.94 -15.11 -15.67
N TYR A 50 -0.27 -14.61 -15.96
CA TYR A 50 -1.49 -15.12 -15.34
C TYR A 50 -1.83 -16.57 -15.73
N TYR A 51 -1.63 -16.94 -17.00
CA TYR A 51 -1.84 -18.34 -17.43
C TYR A 51 -0.85 -19.31 -16.78
N ASP A 52 0.43 -18.92 -16.72
CA ASP A 52 1.48 -19.72 -16.08
C ASP A 52 1.26 -19.84 -14.58
N ALA A 53 0.83 -18.75 -13.93
CA ALA A 53 0.46 -18.73 -12.52
C ALA A 53 -0.73 -19.66 -12.26
N ALA A 54 -1.83 -19.53 -13.01
CA ALA A 54 -3.02 -20.36 -12.84
C ALA A 54 -2.71 -21.86 -12.98
N ARG A 55 -1.86 -22.22 -13.95
CA ARG A 55 -1.41 -23.61 -14.12
C ARG A 55 -0.64 -24.11 -12.89
N LYS A 56 0.40 -23.38 -12.46
CA LYS A 56 1.22 -23.76 -11.29
C LYS A 56 0.39 -23.84 -10.00
N LEU A 57 -0.53 -22.90 -9.81
CA LEU A 57 -1.41 -22.84 -8.65
C LEU A 57 -2.38 -24.02 -8.60
N ALA A 58 -2.97 -24.38 -9.73
CA ALA A 58 -3.84 -25.56 -9.81
C ALA A 58 -3.06 -26.86 -9.61
N GLU A 59 -1.83 -26.96 -10.13
CA GLU A 59 -0.92 -28.08 -9.87
C GLU A 59 -0.57 -28.21 -8.38
N ASP A 60 -0.16 -27.11 -7.73
CA ASP A 60 0.13 -27.07 -6.28
C ASP A 60 -1.09 -27.51 -5.47
N ALA A 61 -2.23 -26.85 -5.67
CA ALA A 61 -3.47 -27.08 -4.94
C ALA A 61 -3.97 -28.52 -5.01
N PHE A 62 -3.81 -29.21 -6.15
CA PHE A 62 -4.27 -30.59 -6.31
C PHE A 62 -3.22 -31.63 -5.95
N SER A 63 -1.94 -31.26 -5.87
CA SER A 63 -0.86 -32.14 -5.40
C SER A 63 -0.81 -32.23 -3.87
N ASN A 64 -1.21 -31.17 -3.16
CA ASN A 64 -1.27 -31.12 -1.71
C ASN A 64 -2.65 -31.55 -1.19
N GLU A 65 -2.70 -32.51 -0.27
CA GLU A 65 -3.97 -33.05 0.26
C GLU A 65 -4.81 -32.00 1.00
N ALA A 66 -4.18 -31.18 1.85
CA ALA A 66 -4.89 -30.18 2.64
C ALA A 66 -5.43 -29.04 1.76
N GLN A 67 -4.70 -28.63 0.72
CA GLN A 67 -5.18 -27.64 -0.25
C GLN A 67 -6.30 -28.23 -1.12
N ARG A 68 -6.14 -29.47 -1.60
CA ARG A 68 -7.15 -30.16 -2.42
C ARG A 68 -8.46 -30.33 -1.66
N ALA A 69 -8.41 -30.63 -0.37
CA ALA A 69 -9.59 -30.75 0.49
C ALA A 69 -10.35 -29.43 0.67
N LYS A 70 -9.72 -28.27 0.46
CA LYS A 70 -10.43 -26.97 0.45
C LYS A 70 -11.27 -26.76 -0.81
N ILE A 71 -10.93 -27.44 -1.89
CA ILE A 71 -11.58 -27.29 -3.20
C ILE A 71 -12.61 -28.41 -3.41
N LEU A 72 -12.23 -29.65 -3.14
CA LEU A 72 -13.10 -30.82 -3.30
C LEU A 72 -13.98 -30.99 -2.06
N VAL A 73 -15.12 -30.30 -2.03
CA VAL A 73 -16.12 -30.42 -0.96
C VAL A 73 -16.93 -31.71 -1.00
N CYS A 74 -16.88 -32.42 -2.14
CA CYS A 74 -17.46 -33.72 -2.39
C CYS A 74 -16.54 -34.50 -3.35
N ASP A 75 -16.73 -35.82 -3.48
CA ASP A 75 -15.96 -36.64 -4.41
C ASP A 75 -16.59 -36.64 -5.82
N PRO A 76 -15.99 -35.98 -6.82
CA PRO A 76 -16.53 -35.95 -8.17
C PRO A 76 -16.49 -37.32 -8.87
N ALA A 77 -15.76 -38.31 -8.34
CA ALA A 77 -15.76 -39.67 -8.87
C ALA A 77 -16.90 -40.55 -8.34
N GLN A 78 -17.54 -40.17 -7.23
CA GLN A 78 -18.62 -40.93 -6.59
C GLN A 78 -20.03 -40.37 -6.90
N GLY A 79 -20.12 -39.18 -7.48
CA GLY A 79 -21.39 -38.56 -7.87
C GLY A 79 -22.02 -39.20 -9.11
N ALA A 80 -23.34 -39.31 -9.13
CA ALA A 80 -24.08 -39.57 -10.37
C ALA A 80 -24.21 -38.25 -11.15
N GLY A 81 -23.70 -38.21 -12.38
CA GLY A 81 -23.74 -37.00 -13.22
C GLY A 81 -22.75 -35.92 -12.79
N ASP A 82 -23.02 -34.66 -13.12
CA ASP A 82 -22.14 -33.50 -12.89
C ASP A 82 -22.46 -32.74 -11.58
N GLY A 83 -23.37 -33.25 -10.73
CA GLY A 83 -23.87 -32.53 -9.55
C GLY A 83 -22.78 -32.12 -8.56
N CYS A 84 -21.85 -33.02 -8.21
CA CYS A 84 -20.73 -32.68 -7.32
C CYS A 84 -19.78 -31.66 -7.98
N ALA A 85 -19.53 -31.77 -9.30
CA ALA A 85 -18.70 -30.81 -10.01
C ALA A 85 -19.34 -29.41 -10.02
N ARG A 86 -20.66 -29.32 -10.21
CA ARG A 86 -21.42 -28.06 -10.11
C ARG A 86 -21.31 -27.44 -8.73
N GLU A 87 -21.49 -28.22 -7.67
CA GLU A 87 -21.34 -27.71 -6.30
C GLU A 87 -19.93 -27.16 -6.04
N ILE A 88 -18.88 -27.86 -6.51
CA ILE A 88 -17.51 -27.37 -6.41
C ILE A 88 -17.32 -26.07 -7.21
N ILE A 89 -17.85 -26.01 -8.44
CA ILE A 89 -17.78 -24.82 -9.31
C ILE A 89 -18.46 -23.61 -8.66
N GLU A 90 -19.64 -23.80 -8.08
CA GLU A 90 -20.40 -22.73 -7.42
C GLU A 90 -19.68 -22.21 -6.18
N ARG A 91 -19.23 -23.11 -5.28
CA ARG A 91 -18.53 -22.71 -4.05
C ARG A 91 -17.18 -22.06 -4.33
N PHE A 92 -16.39 -22.66 -5.22
CA PHE A 92 -15.09 -22.11 -5.60
C PHE A 92 -15.27 -20.79 -6.37
N GLY A 93 -16.24 -20.76 -7.28
CA GLY A 93 -16.57 -19.61 -8.10
C GLY A 93 -17.05 -18.42 -7.26
N LEU A 94 -17.89 -18.64 -6.25
CA LEU A 94 -18.34 -17.60 -5.30
C LEU A 94 -17.14 -16.85 -4.72
N ARG A 95 -16.16 -17.59 -4.21
CA ARG A 95 -14.95 -17.03 -3.59
C ARG A 95 -14.00 -16.42 -4.63
N ALA A 96 -13.81 -17.08 -5.77
CA ALA A 96 -12.91 -16.62 -6.83
C ALA A 96 -13.40 -15.31 -7.48
N PHE A 97 -14.71 -15.21 -7.77
CA PHE A 97 -15.30 -14.05 -8.41
C PHE A 97 -15.83 -13.02 -7.41
N ARG A 98 -15.90 -13.41 -6.12
CA ARG A 98 -16.40 -12.62 -4.99
C ARG A 98 -17.88 -12.26 -5.12
N ARG A 99 -18.63 -13.10 -5.83
CA ARG A 99 -20.09 -13.04 -6.02
C ARG A 99 -20.59 -14.42 -6.47
N PRO A 100 -21.87 -14.74 -6.27
CA PRO A 100 -22.48 -15.92 -6.88
C PRO A 100 -22.27 -15.90 -8.38
N LEU A 101 -21.98 -17.07 -8.95
CA LEU A 101 -21.90 -17.23 -10.40
C LEU A 101 -23.30 -17.07 -10.99
N GLU A 102 -23.37 -16.44 -12.16
CA GLU A 102 -24.61 -16.46 -12.93
C GLU A 102 -24.87 -17.88 -13.44
N ALA A 103 -26.14 -18.24 -13.63
CA ALA A 103 -26.50 -19.57 -14.14
C ALA A 103 -25.75 -19.92 -15.43
N ALA A 104 -25.61 -18.96 -16.36
CA ALA A 104 -24.86 -19.16 -17.60
C ALA A 104 -23.35 -19.41 -17.37
N GLU A 105 -22.78 -18.84 -16.30
CA GLU A 105 -21.38 -19.09 -15.94
C GLU A 105 -21.21 -20.50 -15.36
N VAL A 106 -22.13 -20.94 -14.50
CA VAL A 106 -22.14 -22.32 -13.96
C VAL A 106 -22.23 -23.33 -15.12
N GLU A 107 -23.18 -23.16 -16.03
CA GLU A 107 -23.33 -24.04 -17.20
C GLU A 107 -22.07 -24.07 -18.07
N ARG A 108 -21.44 -22.92 -18.30
CA ARG A 108 -20.20 -22.83 -19.08
C ARG A 108 -19.06 -23.63 -18.44
N TYR A 109 -18.88 -23.55 -17.13
CA TYR A 109 -17.83 -24.28 -16.43
C TYR A 109 -18.16 -25.78 -16.27
N ALA A 110 -19.43 -26.13 -16.08
CA ALA A 110 -19.89 -27.53 -16.09
C ALA A 110 -19.68 -28.18 -17.46
N ALA A 111 -19.91 -27.44 -18.56
CA ALA A 111 -19.61 -27.92 -19.91
C ALA A 111 -18.10 -28.14 -20.13
N GLN A 112 -17.23 -27.26 -19.59
CA GLN A 112 -15.78 -27.47 -19.64
C GLN A 112 -15.33 -28.69 -18.83
N TYR A 113 -15.96 -28.93 -17.68
CA TYR A 113 -15.75 -30.14 -16.90
C TYR A 113 -16.11 -31.39 -17.73
N ALA A 114 -17.28 -31.40 -18.36
CA ALA A 114 -17.73 -32.52 -19.20
C ALA A 114 -16.80 -32.74 -20.40
N ASP A 115 -16.36 -31.68 -21.08
CA ASP A 115 -15.40 -31.76 -22.18
C ASP A 115 -14.03 -32.30 -21.73
N ALA A 116 -13.55 -31.89 -20.55
CA ALA A 116 -12.31 -32.43 -19.99
C ALA A 116 -12.40 -33.95 -19.73
N LEU A 117 -13.58 -34.46 -19.34
CA LEU A 117 -13.82 -35.90 -19.19
C LEU A 117 -13.87 -36.62 -20.55
N SER A 118 -14.67 -36.11 -21.49
CA SER A 118 -14.98 -36.82 -22.73
C SER A 118 -13.92 -36.68 -23.82
N THR A 119 -13.30 -35.51 -23.92
CA THR A 119 -12.42 -35.13 -25.03
C THR A 119 -10.96 -35.22 -24.63
N LEU A 120 -10.64 -34.82 -23.39
CA LEU A 120 -9.26 -34.86 -22.87
C LEU A 120 -8.98 -36.13 -22.05
N GLU A 121 -9.98 -37.00 -21.87
CA GLU A 121 -9.89 -38.27 -21.13
C GLU A 121 -9.32 -38.10 -19.70
N MET A 122 -9.61 -36.96 -19.06
CA MET A 122 -9.17 -36.68 -17.71
C MET A 122 -10.01 -37.46 -16.69
N SER A 123 -9.40 -37.82 -15.56
CA SER A 123 -10.17 -38.29 -14.40
C SER A 123 -11.07 -37.17 -13.83
N PRO A 124 -12.14 -37.50 -13.08
CA PRO A 124 -12.99 -36.51 -12.44
C PRO A 124 -12.24 -35.44 -11.64
N VAL A 125 -11.22 -35.83 -10.89
CA VAL A 125 -10.41 -34.87 -10.11
C VAL A 125 -9.56 -33.97 -11.03
N GLN A 126 -8.97 -34.53 -12.08
CA GLN A 126 -8.20 -33.74 -13.06
C GLN A 126 -9.09 -32.78 -13.86
N ALA A 127 -10.33 -33.16 -14.16
CA ALA A 127 -11.31 -32.29 -14.81
C ALA A 127 -11.71 -31.11 -13.89
N VAL A 128 -11.89 -31.34 -12.58
CA VAL A 128 -12.09 -30.22 -11.63
C VAL A 128 -10.86 -29.31 -11.59
N GLN A 129 -9.65 -29.88 -11.53
CA GLN A 129 -8.39 -29.10 -11.57
C GLN A 129 -8.32 -28.23 -12.84
N HIS A 130 -8.74 -28.77 -13.98
CA HIS A 130 -8.81 -28.04 -15.25
C HIS A 130 -9.74 -26.84 -15.15
N VAL A 131 -10.94 -27.01 -14.57
CA VAL A 131 -11.90 -25.92 -14.39
C VAL A 131 -11.40 -24.86 -13.41
N VAL A 132 -10.77 -25.28 -12.29
CA VAL A 132 -10.14 -24.35 -11.34
C VAL A 132 -9.08 -23.48 -12.03
N ARG A 133 -8.22 -24.10 -12.85
CA ARG A 133 -7.25 -23.36 -13.66
C ARG A 133 -7.94 -22.34 -14.57
N THR A 134 -9.05 -22.72 -15.22
CA THR A 134 -9.79 -21.79 -16.10
C THR A 134 -10.42 -20.64 -15.30
N LEU A 135 -11.02 -20.91 -14.14
CA LEU A 135 -11.57 -19.89 -13.25
C LEU A 135 -10.51 -18.86 -12.83
N LEU A 136 -9.29 -19.31 -12.51
CA LEU A 136 -8.15 -18.45 -12.14
C LEU A 136 -7.60 -17.59 -13.30
N THR A 137 -8.04 -17.83 -14.54
CA THR A 137 -7.69 -17.01 -15.71
C THR A 137 -8.83 -16.10 -16.17
N SER A 138 -10.01 -16.22 -15.54
CA SER A 138 -11.17 -15.41 -15.86
C SER A 138 -10.94 -13.92 -15.56
N PRO A 139 -11.39 -12.99 -16.42
CA PRO A 139 -11.43 -11.57 -16.08
C PRO A 139 -12.19 -11.29 -14.77
N HIS A 140 -13.22 -12.08 -14.44
CA HIS A 140 -13.95 -11.94 -13.16
C HIS A 140 -13.12 -12.33 -11.94
N PHE A 141 -12.07 -13.15 -12.11
CA PHE A 141 -11.10 -13.44 -11.06
C PHE A 141 -10.01 -12.36 -11.04
N LEU A 142 -9.40 -12.06 -12.19
CA LEU A 142 -8.24 -11.15 -12.31
C LEU A 142 -8.57 -9.69 -12.01
N LEU A 143 -9.79 -9.26 -12.33
CA LEU A 143 -10.30 -7.90 -12.16
C LEU A 143 -11.39 -7.89 -11.08
N ARG A 144 -11.51 -6.77 -10.36
CA ARG A 144 -12.65 -6.51 -9.47
C ARG A 144 -13.67 -5.70 -10.25
N VAL A 145 -14.67 -6.40 -10.79
CA VAL A 145 -15.70 -5.80 -11.65
C VAL A 145 -16.91 -5.44 -10.81
N GLU A 146 -17.28 -4.16 -10.84
CA GLU A 146 -18.49 -3.63 -10.21
C GLU A 146 -19.55 -3.40 -11.29
N ALA A 147 -20.18 -4.50 -11.73
CA ALA A 147 -21.19 -4.49 -12.79
C ALA A 147 -22.43 -5.33 -12.43
N GLY A 148 -22.62 -5.67 -11.16
CA GLY A 148 -23.82 -6.35 -10.71
C GLY A 148 -25.08 -5.46 -10.84
N PRO A 149 -26.27 -6.00 -10.51
CA PRO A 149 -27.44 -5.15 -10.33
C PRO A 149 -27.19 -4.14 -9.21
N ASP A 150 -27.87 -3.00 -9.29
CA ASP A 150 -27.85 -2.02 -8.20
C ASP A 150 -28.50 -2.60 -6.93
N SER A 151 -27.97 -2.23 -5.76
CA SER A 151 -28.67 -2.49 -4.48
C SER A 151 -30.03 -1.78 -4.46
N GLU A 152 -30.98 -2.33 -3.70
CA GLU A 152 -32.28 -1.71 -3.46
C GLU A 152 -32.19 -0.35 -2.75
N ARG A 153 -31.03 -0.02 -2.17
CA ARG A 153 -30.78 1.25 -1.46
C ARG A 153 -31.04 2.48 -2.33
N SER A 154 -30.45 2.52 -3.53
CA SER A 154 -30.58 3.66 -4.47
C SER A 154 -30.05 3.31 -5.86
N PRO A 155 -30.49 3.99 -6.93
CA PRO A 155 -29.89 3.86 -8.25
C PRO A 155 -28.37 4.10 -8.22
N GLY A 156 -27.60 3.20 -8.84
CA GLY A 156 -26.15 3.21 -8.84
C GLY A 156 -25.49 2.72 -7.54
N ALA A 157 -26.24 2.26 -6.54
CA ALA A 157 -25.66 1.67 -5.34
C ALA A 157 -25.01 0.32 -5.65
N LEU A 158 -23.84 0.07 -5.07
CA LEU A 158 -23.19 -1.23 -5.12
C LEU A 158 -23.99 -2.23 -4.30
N ASN A 159 -24.07 -3.47 -4.79
CA ASN A 159 -24.70 -4.56 -4.03
C ASN A 159 -23.79 -5.07 -2.91
N GLY A 160 -24.35 -5.87 -2.00
CA GLY A 160 -23.61 -6.44 -0.87
C GLY A 160 -22.28 -7.10 -1.23
N TYR A 161 -22.22 -7.87 -2.32
CA TYR A 161 -20.99 -8.56 -2.75
C TYR A 161 -19.91 -7.59 -3.24
N GLU A 162 -20.31 -6.53 -3.93
CA GLU A 162 -19.40 -5.48 -4.38
C GLU A 162 -18.84 -4.68 -3.19
N ILE A 163 -19.69 -4.38 -2.19
CA ILE A 163 -19.25 -3.73 -0.95
C ILE A 163 -18.31 -4.62 -0.15
N ALA A 164 -18.63 -5.91 0.02
CA ALA A 164 -17.77 -6.89 0.68
C ALA A 164 -16.40 -6.96 -0.01
N SER A 165 -16.37 -7.00 -1.34
CA SER A 165 -15.15 -6.99 -2.13
C SER A 165 -14.38 -5.66 -2.03
N ARG A 166 -15.04 -4.51 -1.87
CA ARG A 166 -14.34 -3.25 -1.58
C ARG A 166 -13.69 -3.28 -0.20
N LEU A 167 -14.43 -3.68 0.83
CA LEU A 167 -13.93 -3.79 2.22
C LEU A 167 -12.75 -4.76 2.33
N SER A 168 -12.90 -5.98 1.80
CA SER A 168 -11.88 -7.03 1.93
C SER A 168 -10.57 -6.67 1.26
N TYR A 169 -10.60 -5.98 0.12
CA TYR A 169 -9.38 -5.56 -0.57
C TYR A 169 -8.79 -4.27 -0.01
N LEU A 170 -9.60 -3.40 0.59
CA LEU A 170 -9.11 -2.25 1.35
C LEU A 170 -8.30 -2.73 2.57
N LEU A 171 -8.90 -3.58 3.41
CA LEU A 171 -8.33 -3.92 4.72
C LEU A 171 -7.45 -5.19 4.71
N TRP A 172 -7.75 -6.18 3.88
CA TRP A 172 -7.01 -7.45 3.87
C TRP A 172 -6.26 -7.71 2.55
N SER A 173 -6.43 -6.83 1.56
CA SER A 173 -5.89 -7.01 0.20
C SER A 173 -6.14 -8.42 -0.35
N SER A 174 -7.31 -9.00 -0.05
CA SER A 174 -7.69 -10.37 -0.41
C SER A 174 -9.21 -10.50 -0.52
N LEU A 175 -9.70 -11.69 -0.88
CA LEU A 175 -11.14 -11.97 -0.97
C LEU A 175 -11.85 -11.82 0.39
N PRO A 176 -13.19 -11.56 0.38
CA PRO A 176 -14.01 -11.59 1.58
C PRO A 176 -13.93 -12.94 2.29
N ASP A 177 -14.15 -12.94 3.60
CA ASP A 177 -14.39 -14.16 4.37
C ASP A 177 -15.87 -14.54 4.37
N ASP A 178 -16.19 -15.68 4.98
CA ASP A 178 -17.55 -16.22 4.98
C ASP A 178 -18.53 -15.25 5.66
N GLU A 179 -18.14 -14.56 6.73
CA GLU A 179 -19.00 -13.57 7.39
C GLU A 179 -19.36 -12.38 6.48
N LEU A 180 -18.39 -11.84 5.72
CA LEU A 180 -18.68 -10.81 4.73
C LEU A 180 -19.54 -11.33 3.58
N PHE A 181 -19.36 -12.58 3.15
CA PHE A 181 -20.21 -13.19 2.12
C PHE A 181 -21.66 -13.36 2.61
N ASP A 182 -21.86 -13.78 3.86
CA ASP A 182 -23.18 -13.91 4.47
C ASP A 182 -23.85 -12.54 4.65
N ALA A 183 -23.08 -11.53 5.07
CA ALA A 183 -23.56 -10.14 5.15
C ALA A 183 -23.93 -9.57 3.77
N ALA A 184 -23.16 -9.92 2.74
CA ALA A 184 -23.41 -9.53 1.36
C ALA A 184 -24.66 -10.18 0.78
N GLU A 185 -24.86 -11.48 1.01
CA GLU A 185 -26.04 -12.21 0.54
C GLU A 185 -27.34 -11.63 1.12
N GLY A 186 -27.34 -11.28 2.40
CA GLY A 186 -28.48 -10.67 3.09
C GLY A 186 -28.64 -9.15 2.88
N ASP A 187 -27.84 -8.52 2.01
CA ASP A 187 -27.75 -7.06 1.80
C ASP A 187 -27.54 -6.26 3.11
N ARG A 188 -26.97 -6.87 4.16
CA ARG A 188 -26.74 -6.20 5.48
C ARG A 188 -25.73 -5.06 5.39
N LEU A 189 -24.77 -5.20 4.46
CA LEU A 189 -23.78 -4.18 4.10
C LEU A 189 -24.42 -2.93 3.46
N ALA A 190 -25.76 -2.90 3.34
CA ALA A 190 -26.53 -1.72 2.98
C ALA A 190 -26.44 -0.59 4.04
N THR A 191 -26.18 -0.91 5.31
CA THR A 191 -26.28 0.06 6.43
C THR A 191 -24.92 0.58 6.89
N GLU A 192 -24.87 1.79 7.44
CA GLU A 192 -23.63 2.34 7.99
C GLU A 192 -23.17 1.63 9.26
N ASP A 193 -24.11 1.18 10.09
CA ASP A 193 -23.81 0.48 11.34
C ASP A 193 -23.13 -0.86 11.06
N GLU A 194 -23.65 -1.67 10.14
CA GLU A 194 -23.00 -2.93 9.73
C GLU A 194 -21.62 -2.67 9.11
N LEU A 195 -21.46 -1.62 8.29
CA LEU A 195 -20.15 -1.27 7.72
C LEU A 195 -19.12 -0.95 8.81
N ARG A 196 -19.52 -0.24 9.86
CA ARG A 196 -18.65 0.09 10.99
C ARG A 196 -18.26 -1.15 11.78
N GLU A 197 -19.22 -2.02 12.08
CA GLU A 197 -18.99 -3.28 12.78
C GLU A 197 -18.04 -4.19 12.00
N GLN A 198 -18.23 -4.30 10.68
CA GLN A 198 -17.33 -5.07 9.82
C GLN A 198 -15.93 -4.45 9.75
N VAL A 199 -15.80 -3.12 9.72
CA VAL A 199 -14.47 -2.47 9.79
C VAL A 199 -13.76 -2.81 11.10
N ASP A 200 -14.44 -2.69 12.24
CA ASP A 200 -13.85 -3.01 13.55
C ASP A 200 -13.39 -4.46 13.61
N ARG A 201 -14.28 -5.40 13.28
CA ARG A 201 -13.96 -6.83 13.23
C ARG A 201 -12.77 -7.11 12.31
N MET A 202 -12.75 -6.48 11.13
CA MET A 202 -11.70 -6.72 10.15
C MET A 202 -10.35 -6.16 10.61
N LEU A 203 -10.34 -4.97 11.22
CA LEU A 203 -9.13 -4.36 11.77
C LEU A 203 -8.52 -5.19 12.91
N ASP A 204 -9.36 -5.89 13.69
CA ASP A 204 -8.92 -6.81 14.74
C ASP A 204 -8.35 -8.15 14.21
N ASP A 205 -8.61 -8.51 12.95
CA ASP A 205 -8.08 -9.73 12.34
C ASP A 205 -6.60 -9.57 11.94
N PRO A 206 -5.73 -10.57 12.18
CA PRO A 206 -4.33 -10.56 11.76
C PRO A 206 -4.08 -10.24 10.27
N LYS A 207 -5.07 -10.50 9.39
CA LYS A 207 -5.02 -10.12 7.96
C LYS A 207 -4.89 -8.62 7.75
N THR A 208 -5.23 -7.78 8.72
CA THR A 208 -5.05 -6.32 8.67
C THR A 208 -3.59 -5.90 8.54
N ALA A 209 -2.64 -6.82 8.79
CA ALA A 209 -1.25 -6.64 8.38
C ALA A 209 -1.11 -6.23 6.91
N ALA A 210 -1.96 -6.77 6.03
CA ALA A 210 -1.97 -6.37 4.64
C ALA A 210 -2.36 -4.90 4.45
N PHE A 211 -3.29 -4.35 5.23
CA PHE A 211 -3.68 -2.94 5.11
C PHE A 211 -2.50 -2.01 5.35
N PHE A 212 -1.87 -2.06 6.53
CA PHE A 212 -0.80 -1.10 6.84
C PHE A 212 0.46 -1.33 6.00
N GLN A 213 0.77 -2.58 5.61
CA GLN A 213 1.88 -2.87 4.70
C GLN A 213 1.61 -2.38 3.27
N ASN A 214 0.36 -2.36 2.80
CA ASN A 214 0.00 -1.89 1.46
C ASN A 214 -0.26 -0.39 1.40
N PHE A 215 -0.99 0.15 2.37
CA PHE A 215 -1.34 1.56 2.43
C PHE A 215 -0.10 2.42 2.72
N PHE A 216 0.47 2.32 3.93
CA PHE A 216 1.64 3.10 4.29
C PHE A 216 2.86 2.71 3.47
N GLY A 217 3.03 1.43 3.17
CA GLY A 217 4.19 0.97 2.39
C GLY A 217 4.28 1.57 0.98
N GLN A 218 3.14 1.88 0.37
CA GLN A 218 3.10 2.58 -0.93
C GLN A 218 3.12 4.10 -0.76
N TRP A 219 2.31 4.62 0.17
CA TRP A 219 2.21 6.06 0.40
C TRP A 219 3.53 6.67 0.89
N LEU A 220 4.14 6.07 1.91
CA LEU A 220 5.36 6.53 2.56
C LEU A 220 6.62 5.82 2.03
N GLY A 221 6.47 4.98 1.00
CA GLY A 221 7.58 4.40 0.23
C GLY A 221 8.36 3.26 0.88
N THR A 222 7.98 2.77 2.07
CA THR A 222 8.76 1.75 2.80
C THR A 222 8.90 0.42 2.04
N ARG A 223 8.03 0.15 1.06
CA ARG A 223 8.14 -1.01 0.15
C ARG A 223 9.37 -1.02 -0.73
N THR A 224 10.00 0.14 -0.91
CA THR A 224 11.19 0.29 -1.75
C THR A 224 12.49 0.02 -0.98
N LEU A 225 12.42 -0.08 0.36
CA LEU A 225 13.58 -0.31 1.22
C LEU A 225 14.37 -1.59 0.88
N PRO A 226 13.73 -2.74 0.57
CA PRO A 226 14.44 -3.96 0.13
C PRO A 226 15.39 -3.73 -1.06
N SER A 227 14.98 -2.84 -1.99
CA SER A 227 15.72 -2.48 -3.20
C SER A 227 16.59 -1.23 -3.06
N HIS A 228 16.54 -0.53 -1.93
CA HIS A 228 17.33 0.66 -1.70
C HIS A 228 18.80 0.28 -1.47
N ASN A 229 19.70 0.98 -2.16
CA ASN A 229 21.13 0.72 -2.08
C ASN A 229 21.80 1.78 -1.21
N VAL A 230 22.69 1.33 -0.32
CA VAL A 230 23.56 2.16 0.51
C VAL A 230 24.98 1.66 0.35
N ASP A 231 25.94 2.58 0.29
CA ASP A 231 27.36 2.25 0.26
C ASP A 231 27.81 1.76 1.64
N ALA A 232 27.94 0.44 1.79
CA ALA A 232 28.34 -0.19 3.03
C ALA A 232 29.79 0.15 3.45
N SER A 233 30.63 0.70 2.55
CA SER A 233 31.96 1.19 2.93
C SER A 233 31.89 2.51 3.70
N LEU A 234 30.87 3.34 3.42
CA LEU A 234 30.60 4.60 4.11
C LEU A 234 29.69 4.40 5.33
N PHE A 235 28.79 3.41 5.26
CA PHE A 235 27.83 3.09 6.33
C PHE A 235 27.97 1.63 6.79
N PRO A 236 28.98 1.28 7.62
CA PRO A 236 29.30 -0.12 7.95
C PRO A 236 28.22 -0.88 8.73
N LEU A 237 27.27 -0.17 9.35
CA LEU A 237 26.12 -0.79 10.01
C LEU A 237 25.06 -1.26 9.01
N TRP A 238 25.13 -0.82 7.75
CA TRP A 238 24.19 -1.25 6.72
C TRP A 238 24.42 -2.71 6.31
N ASN A 239 23.39 -3.54 6.48
CA ASN A 239 23.36 -4.93 6.03
C ASN A 239 21.89 -5.38 5.88
N ASP A 240 21.67 -6.61 5.39
CA ASP A 240 20.32 -7.12 5.14
C ASP A 240 19.51 -7.34 6.44
N GLU A 241 20.15 -7.65 7.57
CA GLU A 241 19.47 -7.79 8.87
C GLU A 241 18.95 -6.43 9.37
N VAL A 242 19.77 -5.38 9.29
CA VAL A 242 19.38 -4.01 9.62
C VAL A 242 18.28 -3.51 8.69
N LYS A 243 18.39 -3.78 7.38
CA LYS A 243 17.36 -3.44 6.40
C LYS A 243 16.02 -4.12 6.72
N GLY A 244 16.05 -5.42 7.06
CA GLY A 244 14.88 -6.15 7.52
C GLY A 244 14.30 -5.56 8.80
N ALA A 245 15.14 -5.28 9.79
CA ALA A 245 14.75 -4.69 11.06
C ALA A 245 14.11 -3.29 10.90
N MET A 246 14.61 -2.46 9.98
CA MET A 246 14.02 -1.17 9.64
C MET A 246 12.61 -1.33 9.07
N LEU A 247 12.40 -2.30 8.17
CA LEU A 247 11.09 -2.59 7.61
C LEU A 247 10.12 -3.10 8.69
N ASP A 248 10.58 -4.00 9.55
CA ASP A 248 9.80 -4.53 10.67
C ASP A 248 9.41 -3.43 11.67
N GLN A 249 10.35 -2.54 12.03
CA GLN A 249 10.07 -1.40 12.91
C GLN A 249 9.06 -0.44 12.29
N ALA A 250 9.20 -0.11 10.99
CA ALA A 250 8.25 0.76 10.30
C ALA A 250 6.85 0.13 10.25
N ASN A 251 6.75 -1.16 9.96
CA ASN A 251 5.48 -1.88 9.95
C ASN A 251 4.84 -1.95 11.35
N ALA A 252 5.63 -2.20 12.40
CA ALA A 252 5.15 -2.16 13.77
C ALA A 252 4.66 -0.74 14.15
N TYR A 253 5.38 0.30 13.74
CA TYR A 253 4.99 1.69 13.96
C TYR A 253 3.65 1.98 13.30
N PHE A 254 3.46 1.59 12.02
CA PHE A 254 2.19 1.75 11.32
C PHE A 254 1.05 0.95 11.95
N ALA A 255 1.33 -0.23 12.50
CA ALA A 255 0.32 -1.03 13.18
C ALA A 255 -0.25 -0.30 14.41
N GLU A 256 0.57 0.42 15.18
CA GLU A 256 0.09 1.19 16.34
C GLU A 256 -0.96 2.25 16.00
N PHE A 257 -0.89 2.85 14.80
CA PHE A 257 -1.88 3.82 14.31
C PHE A 257 -3.06 3.18 13.59
N THR A 258 -2.95 1.91 13.21
CA THR A 258 -3.97 1.20 12.41
C THR A 258 -4.90 0.37 13.28
N THR A 259 -4.31 -0.45 14.14
CA THR A 259 -5.01 -1.38 15.03
C THR A 259 -4.88 -0.96 16.49
N GLY A 260 -4.00 -0.01 16.81
CA GLY A 260 -3.92 0.60 18.13
C GLY A 260 -4.89 1.77 18.26
N GLU A 261 -5.23 2.12 19.50
CA GLU A 261 -6.07 3.28 19.84
C GLU A 261 -5.30 4.63 19.68
N ARG A 262 -4.13 4.62 19.05
CA ARG A 262 -3.27 5.80 18.97
C ARG A 262 -3.85 6.85 18.00
N PRO A 263 -4.04 8.10 18.44
CA PRO A 263 -4.52 9.15 17.56
C PRO A 263 -3.44 9.56 16.56
N TRP A 264 -3.86 9.97 15.37
CA TRP A 264 -2.95 10.37 14.31
C TRP A 264 -2.14 11.63 14.63
N SER A 265 -2.61 12.47 15.56
CA SER A 265 -1.86 13.63 16.06
C SER A 265 -0.49 13.25 16.67
N GLU A 266 -0.33 12.00 17.11
CA GLU A 266 0.92 11.46 17.63
C GLU A 266 1.83 10.88 16.54
N PHE A 267 1.42 10.84 15.26
CA PHE A 267 2.19 10.21 14.17
C PHE A 267 3.60 10.78 13.99
N LEU A 268 3.79 12.04 14.38
CA LEU A 268 5.08 12.72 14.32
C LEU A 268 5.87 12.68 15.63
N THR A 269 5.35 12.11 16.71
CA THR A 269 6.00 12.16 18.03
C THR A 269 6.00 10.85 18.79
N ALA A 270 5.21 9.85 18.38
CA ALA A 270 5.13 8.57 19.07
C ALA A 270 6.49 7.87 19.15
N PRO A 271 6.77 7.16 20.25
CA PRO A 271 8.02 6.43 20.40
C PRO A 271 8.15 5.36 19.31
N HIS A 272 9.39 5.06 18.91
CA HIS A 272 9.62 3.96 17.97
C HIS A 272 9.45 2.61 18.67
N PRO A 273 8.82 1.61 18.02
CA PRO A 273 8.86 0.23 18.48
C PRO A 273 10.30 -0.24 18.67
N ALA A 274 10.58 -0.89 19.79
CA ALA A 274 11.91 -1.40 20.09
C ALA A 274 12.31 -2.48 19.08
N ASN A 275 13.53 -2.41 18.57
CA ASN A 275 14.12 -3.45 17.72
C ASN A 275 15.61 -3.61 18.05
N PRO A 276 16.04 -4.74 18.64
CA PRO A 276 17.42 -4.95 19.07
C PRO A 276 18.47 -4.79 17.97
N LEU A 277 18.12 -5.09 16.71
CA LEU A 277 19.03 -4.95 15.57
C LEU A 277 19.25 -3.49 15.16
N LEU A 278 18.37 -2.58 15.58
CA LEU A 278 18.49 -1.14 15.32
C LEU A 278 19.13 -0.37 16.47
N GLU A 279 19.29 -0.97 17.65
CA GLU A 279 19.94 -0.35 18.82
C GLU A 279 21.31 0.28 18.50
N PRO A 280 22.21 -0.35 17.70
CA PRO A 280 23.48 0.28 17.33
C PRO A 280 23.32 1.61 16.57
N LEU A 281 22.21 1.80 15.85
CA LEU A 281 21.87 3.04 15.14
C LEU A 281 21.19 4.05 16.07
N THR A 282 20.31 3.58 16.95
CA THR A 282 19.42 4.43 17.74
C THR A 282 19.99 4.86 19.09
N ALA A 283 20.87 4.06 19.70
CA ALA A 283 21.37 4.26 21.06
C ALA A 283 22.20 5.53 21.29
N ARG A 284 22.66 6.20 20.22
CA ARG A 284 23.48 7.41 20.29
C ARG A 284 22.68 8.70 20.09
N ASP A 285 21.46 8.76 20.59
CA ASP A 285 20.65 9.98 20.59
C ASP A 285 20.65 10.63 21.99
N PRO A 286 21.69 11.40 22.35
CA PRO A 286 21.84 11.96 23.69
C PRO A 286 20.79 13.04 24.00
N GLU A 287 20.17 13.61 22.97
CA GLU A 287 19.21 14.71 23.11
C GLU A 287 17.76 14.20 23.15
N GLY A 288 17.54 12.90 22.91
CA GLY A 288 16.21 12.29 22.92
C GLY A 288 15.31 12.82 21.80
N VAL A 289 15.91 13.21 20.67
CA VAL A 289 15.20 13.79 19.51
C VAL A 289 14.50 12.72 18.67
N ARG A 290 14.77 11.43 18.89
CA ARG A 290 14.09 10.30 18.25
C ARG A 290 12.69 10.13 18.79
N GLY A 291 11.75 10.24 17.86
CA GLY A 291 10.33 10.05 18.04
C GLY A 291 9.63 10.37 16.72
N GLY A 292 8.51 9.73 16.47
CA GLY A 292 7.74 9.97 15.28
C GLY A 292 8.25 9.30 14.02
N PHE A 293 7.40 9.32 12.99
CA PHE A 293 7.72 8.76 11.68
C PHE A 293 8.98 9.35 11.03
N LEU A 294 9.22 10.67 11.19
CA LEU A 294 10.30 11.38 10.50
C LEU A 294 11.71 11.10 11.04
N THR A 295 11.82 10.40 12.16
CA THR A 295 13.11 9.97 12.72
C THR A 295 13.30 8.45 12.67
N LEU A 296 12.33 7.72 12.10
CA LEU A 296 12.49 6.29 11.84
C LEU A 296 13.70 6.08 10.90
N PRO A 297 14.59 5.12 11.19
CA PRO A 297 15.72 4.81 10.31
C PRO A 297 15.28 4.48 8.87
N ALA A 298 14.12 3.83 8.69
CA ALA A 298 13.55 3.56 7.37
C ALA A 298 13.26 4.84 6.57
N PHE A 299 12.61 5.84 7.19
CA PHE A 299 12.33 7.12 6.55
C PHE A 299 13.63 7.87 6.21
N LEU A 300 14.54 7.96 7.18
CA LEU A 300 15.81 8.67 7.03
C LEU A 300 16.67 8.06 5.91
N THR A 301 16.63 6.73 5.77
CA THR A 301 17.31 5.99 4.70
C THR A 301 16.68 6.25 3.34
N LEU A 302 15.37 6.05 3.21
CA LEU A 302 14.66 6.19 1.94
C LEU A 302 14.65 7.62 1.38
N SER A 303 14.87 8.60 2.25
CA SER A 303 14.98 10.02 1.89
C SER A 303 16.43 10.49 1.71
N SER A 304 17.40 9.59 1.75
CA SER A 304 18.83 9.86 1.54
C SER A 304 19.33 9.24 0.22
N ARG A 305 20.58 9.53 -0.15
CA ARG A 305 21.29 8.88 -1.26
C ARG A 305 22.12 7.71 -0.72
N ALA A 306 22.59 6.85 -1.63
CA ALA A 306 23.39 5.69 -1.25
C ALA A 306 24.67 6.05 -0.48
N ASP A 307 25.24 7.22 -0.76
CA ASP A 307 26.54 7.67 -0.27
C ASP A 307 26.46 8.81 0.76
N ARG A 308 25.27 9.40 0.99
CA ARG A 308 25.11 10.59 1.84
C ARG A 308 23.64 10.91 2.18
N THR A 309 23.44 11.82 3.13
CA THR A 309 22.13 12.45 3.36
C THR A 309 21.70 13.32 2.18
N SER A 310 20.39 13.57 2.08
CA SER A 310 19.81 14.49 1.10
C SER A 310 18.73 15.36 1.74
N PRO A 311 19.09 16.51 2.35
CA PRO A 311 18.14 17.43 2.98
C PRO A 311 16.97 17.81 2.06
N THR A 312 17.26 18.16 0.81
CA THR A 312 16.22 18.50 -0.18
C THR A 312 15.24 17.34 -0.40
N SER A 313 15.74 16.09 -0.46
CA SER A 313 14.89 14.91 -0.62
C SER A 313 14.09 14.61 0.64
N ARG A 314 14.67 14.74 1.84
CA ARG A 314 13.95 14.64 3.13
C ARG A 314 12.77 15.59 3.19
N ALA A 315 13.01 16.88 2.92
CA ALA A 315 11.97 17.90 2.91
C ALA A 315 10.91 17.65 1.85
N LYS A 316 11.33 17.28 0.63
CA LYS A 316 10.40 16.90 -0.43
C LYS A 316 9.49 15.76 -0.01
N THR A 317 10.04 14.71 0.61
CA THR A 317 9.26 13.57 1.10
C THR A 317 8.28 14.01 2.18
N ILE A 318 8.71 14.83 3.16
CA ILE A 318 7.84 15.39 4.20
C ILE A 318 6.67 16.15 3.54
N LEU A 319 6.97 17.19 2.77
CA LEU A 319 5.95 18.08 2.24
C LEU A 319 5.03 17.39 1.21
N ALA A 320 5.59 16.63 0.27
CA ALA A 320 4.79 16.03 -0.79
C ALA A 320 4.04 14.77 -0.36
N GLN A 321 4.65 13.93 0.49
CA GLN A 321 4.01 12.68 0.91
C GLN A 321 3.15 12.88 2.15
N LEU A 322 3.66 13.54 3.20
CA LEU A 322 2.93 13.64 4.47
C LEU A 322 1.96 14.82 4.54
N PHE A 323 2.26 15.92 3.83
CA PHE A 323 1.44 17.15 3.82
C PHE A 323 0.76 17.41 2.47
N CYS A 324 0.91 16.51 1.49
CA CYS A 324 0.29 16.59 0.16
C CYS A 324 0.55 17.94 -0.56
N VAL A 325 1.65 18.62 -0.22
CA VAL A 325 2.04 19.89 -0.85
C VAL A 325 2.54 19.61 -2.27
N PRO A 326 1.92 20.18 -3.32
CA PRO A 326 2.35 19.97 -4.69
C PRO A 326 3.71 20.64 -4.92
N LEU A 327 4.74 19.85 -5.16
CA LEU A 327 6.07 20.32 -5.51
C LEU A 327 6.32 20.09 -7.00
N ALA A 328 6.47 21.18 -7.76
CA ALA A 328 6.88 21.13 -9.16
C ALA A 328 8.35 21.59 -9.27
N PRO A 329 9.23 20.82 -9.93
CA PRO A 329 10.56 21.33 -10.24
C PRO A 329 10.43 22.57 -11.16
N PRO A 330 11.35 23.55 -11.06
CA PRO A 330 11.36 24.69 -11.96
C PRO A 330 11.40 24.23 -13.42
N ALA A 331 10.55 24.82 -14.27
CA ALA A 331 10.60 24.56 -15.69
C ALA A 331 11.91 25.14 -16.26
N ASN A 332 12.62 24.34 -17.07
CA ASN A 332 13.83 24.72 -17.83
C ASN A 332 15.13 24.89 -17.02
N VAL A 333 15.24 24.30 -15.83
CA VAL A 333 16.51 24.20 -15.11
C VAL A 333 17.07 22.80 -15.30
N ASP A 334 18.27 22.70 -15.89
CA ASP A 334 19.04 21.46 -15.84
C ASP A 334 19.50 21.29 -14.39
N ILE A 335 19.10 20.20 -13.73
CA ILE A 335 19.39 19.97 -12.31
C ILE A 335 20.72 19.20 -12.24
N PRO A 336 21.86 19.87 -12.01
CA PRO A 336 23.12 19.16 -11.87
C PRO A 336 23.10 18.30 -10.61
N GLU A 337 23.80 17.16 -10.65
CA GLU A 337 24.10 16.47 -9.39
C GLU A 337 24.94 17.39 -8.50
N LEU A 338 24.72 17.33 -7.18
CA LEU A 338 25.48 18.13 -6.21
C LEU A 338 27.01 17.90 -6.30
N ASP A 339 27.47 16.82 -6.94
CA ASP A 339 28.89 16.50 -7.17
C ASP A 339 29.33 16.63 -8.65
N ALA A 340 28.48 17.21 -9.51
CA ALA A 340 28.84 17.45 -10.90
C ALA A 340 30.05 18.41 -11.00
N PRO A 341 30.91 18.27 -12.02
CA PRO A 341 32.02 19.20 -12.23
C PRO A 341 31.52 20.65 -12.26
N GLY A 342 32.00 21.48 -11.33
CA GLY A 342 31.58 22.89 -11.20
C GLY A 342 30.70 23.20 -9.98
N THR A 343 30.05 22.20 -9.35
CA THR A 343 29.24 22.39 -8.12
C THR A 343 30.08 22.37 -6.83
N GLY A 344 31.36 21.97 -6.93
CA GLY A 344 32.25 21.74 -5.79
C GLY A 344 32.67 20.28 -5.76
N SER A 345 33.82 19.98 -6.36
CA SER A 345 34.37 18.63 -6.43
C SER A 345 34.96 18.21 -5.08
N GLY A 346 34.49 17.07 -4.56
CA GLY A 346 35.03 16.39 -3.38
C GLY A 346 34.01 15.39 -2.83
N ALA A 347 34.49 14.38 -2.09
CA ALA A 347 33.63 13.54 -1.25
C ALA A 347 32.63 14.43 -0.49
N VAL A 348 31.40 13.97 -0.26
CA VAL A 348 30.39 14.82 0.37
C VAL A 348 30.65 14.89 1.87
N ASP A 349 31.63 15.72 2.18
CA ASP A 349 32.16 15.91 3.50
C ASP A 349 31.29 16.87 4.29
N ASN A 350 30.59 17.84 3.67
CA ASN A 350 29.64 18.72 4.36
C ASN A 350 28.49 19.10 3.43
N VAL A 351 27.28 18.57 3.69
CA VAL A 351 26.12 18.74 2.80
C VAL A 351 25.57 20.16 2.87
N ARG A 352 25.54 20.79 4.05
CA ARG A 352 25.07 22.17 4.21
C ARG A 352 25.87 23.14 3.35
N ALA A 353 27.20 23.09 3.45
CA ALA A 353 28.07 23.98 2.67
C ALA A 353 27.87 23.81 1.15
N LYS A 354 27.64 22.57 0.69
CA LYS A 354 27.32 22.30 -0.72
C LYS A 354 25.96 22.89 -1.13
N LEU A 355 24.93 22.76 -0.30
CA LEU A 355 23.61 23.34 -0.56
C LEU A 355 23.64 24.87 -0.56
N GLU A 356 24.37 25.50 0.36
CA GLU A 356 24.57 26.95 0.40
C GLU A 356 25.23 27.46 -0.89
N LYS A 357 26.29 26.78 -1.34
CA LYS A 357 26.92 27.08 -2.61
C LYS A 357 25.97 26.87 -3.80
N HIS A 358 25.15 25.82 -3.77
CA HIS A 358 24.17 25.55 -4.82
C HIS A 358 23.10 26.65 -4.91
N ARG A 359 22.71 27.22 -3.75
CA ARG A 359 21.74 28.33 -3.63
C ARG A 359 22.29 29.69 -4.04
N GLU A 360 23.58 29.83 -4.33
CA GLU A 360 24.12 31.07 -4.94
C GLU A 360 23.50 31.32 -6.33
N SER A 361 22.99 30.28 -6.99
CA SER A 361 22.22 30.41 -8.24
C SER A 361 20.75 30.79 -7.94
N PRO A 362 20.23 31.91 -8.49
CA PRO A 362 18.84 32.32 -8.28
C PRO A 362 17.80 31.27 -8.71
N ASP A 363 18.10 30.51 -9.76
CA ASP A 363 17.21 29.46 -10.27
C ASP A 363 17.04 28.31 -9.25
N CYS A 364 18.08 28.03 -8.48
CA CYS A 364 18.11 26.95 -7.48
C CYS A 364 17.58 27.42 -6.12
N ALA A 365 17.88 28.66 -5.73
CA ALA A 365 17.44 29.26 -4.48
C ALA A 365 15.92 29.20 -4.30
N SER A 366 15.15 29.45 -5.38
CA SER A 366 13.68 29.50 -5.34
C SER A 366 13.00 28.27 -4.72
N CYS A 367 13.55 27.06 -4.92
CA CYS A 367 13.05 25.83 -4.29
C CYS A 367 13.84 25.45 -3.04
N HIS A 368 15.15 25.62 -3.07
CA HIS A 368 16.03 25.19 -1.98
C HIS A 368 15.90 26.05 -0.72
N ASP A 369 15.51 27.32 -0.83
CA ASP A 369 15.22 28.20 0.31
C ASP A 369 14.05 27.69 1.17
N VAL A 370 13.13 26.92 0.56
CA VAL A 370 11.98 26.32 1.26
C VAL A 370 12.31 24.91 1.74
N LEU A 371 12.92 24.09 0.89
CA LEU A 371 13.14 22.67 1.16
C LEU A 371 14.32 22.43 2.09
N ASP A 372 15.47 23.03 1.81
CA ASP A 372 16.71 22.65 2.51
C ASP A 372 16.65 22.91 4.01
N PRO A 373 16.10 24.03 4.53
CA PRO A 373 16.00 24.23 5.98
C PRO A 373 15.22 23.11 6.69
N ILE A 374 14.11 22.64 6.11
CA ILE A 374 13.31 21.53 6.65
C ILE A 374 14.16 20.26 6.70
N GLY A 375 14.86 19.93 5.62
CA GLY A 375 15.67 18.73 5.55
C GLY A 375 16.92 18.76 6.42
N LEU A 376 17.55 19.94 6.51
CA LEU A 376 18.76 20.18 7.30
C LEU A 376 18.47 20.09 8.81
N SER A 377 17.22 20.34 9.23
CA SER A 377 16.80 20.10 10.62
C SER A 377 17.05 18.65 11.08
N LEU A 378 17.05 17.68 10.16
CA LEU A 378 17.29 16.26 10.40
C LEU A 378 18.75 15.85 10.19
N GLU A 379 19.66 16.78 9.93
CA GLU A 379 21.03 16.47 9.48
C GLU A 379 21.90 15.81 10.57
N ASN A 380 21.47 15.92 11.83
CA ASN A 380 21.99 15.11 12.94
C ASN A 380 21.73 13.61 12.77
N PHE A 381 20.96 13.18 11.78
CA PHE A 381 20.86 11.78 11.38
C PHE A 381 21.52 11.55 10.03
N ASP A 382 22.44 10.59 9.96
CA ASP A 382 23.15 10.20 8.75
C ASP A 382 22.23 9.49 7.72
N ALA A 383 22.82 8.97 6.63
CA ALA A 383 22.06 8.37 5.54
C ALA A 383 21.35 7.06 5.91
N ILE A 384 21.73 6.38 7.00
CA ILE A 384 21.02 5.19 7.51
C ILE A 384 20.29 5.47 8.83
N GLY A 385 20.24 6.74 9.22
CA GLY A 385 19.56 7.23 10.39
C GLY A 385 20.35 7.11 11.70
N ALA A 386 21.66 6.86 11.67
CA ALA A 386 22.50 6.94 12.87
C ALA A 386 22.71 8.41 13.28
N TYR A 387 22.70 8.68 14.59
CA TYR A 387 22.88 10.05 15.08
C TYR A 387 24.35 10.49 14.99
N ARG A 388 24.58 11.76 14.63
CA ARG A 388 25.90 12.39 14.50
C ARG A 388 25.84 13.88 14.88
N THR A 389 26.97 14.39 15.35
CA THR A 389 27.20 15.81 15.66
C THR A 389 28.25 16.45 14.75
N GLU A 390 28.96 15.64 13.99
CA GLU A 390 29.97 16.06 13.03
C GLU A 390 29.81 15.29 11.72
N TYR A 391 30.26 15.90 10.65
CA TYR A 391 30.46 15.28 9.36
C TYR A 391 31.73 14.41 9.31
N PRO A 392 31.93 13.56 8.28
CA PRO A 392 33.14 12.75 8.14
C PRO A 392 34.47 13.54 8.10
N ASN A 393 34.44 14.80 7.68
CA ASN A 393 35.60 15.69 7.69
C ASN A 393 35.86 16.41 9.03
N GLY A 394 35.02 16.18 10.05
CA GLY A 394 35.08 16.81 11.36
C GLY A 394 34.37 18.17 11.46
N ASP A 395 33.72 18.65 10.40
CA ASP A 395 32.90 19.85 10.50
C ASP A 395 31.68 19.58 11.41
N PRO A 396 31.29 20.52 12.29
CA PRO A 396 30.10 20.35 13.10
C PRO A 396 28.83 20.33 12.23
N ILE A 397 27.84 19.54 12.64
CA ILE A 397 26.50 19.60 12.06
C ILE A 397 25.82 20.90 12.52
N ASP A 398 25.43 21.71 11.56
CA ASP A 398 24.48 22.81 11.76
C ASP A 398 23.11 22.36 11.25
N ALA A 399 22.15 22.20 12.16
CA ALA A 399 20.77 21.82 11.85
C ALA A 399 19.79 23.02 11.88
N THR A 400 20.31 24.24 12.03
CA THR A 400 19.49 25.44 12.12
C THR A 400 18.77 25.71 10.80
N GLY A 401 17.59 26.30 10.90
CA GLY A 401 16.80 26.62 9.71
C GLY A 401 15.66 27.57 10.01
N LYS A 402 14.92 27.88 8.97
CA LYS A 402 13.77 28.78 9.01
C LYS A 402 12.65 28.18 8.16
N LEU A 403 11.44 28.15 8.72
CA LEU A 403 10.21 27.81 8.01
C LEU A 403 9.27 29.01 8.11
N GLU A 404 8.97 29.61 6.95
CA GLU A 404 8.26 30.90 6.87
C GLU A 404 8.98 31.96 7.70
N ASP A 405 8.37 32.53 8.75
CA ASP A 405 8.95 33.55 9.61
C ASP A 405 9.52 33.03 10.93
N THR A 406 9.62 31.72 11.12
CA THR A 406 10.12 31.14 12.38
C THR A 406 11.40 30.37 12.17
N GLU A 407 12.40 30.75 12.96
CA GLU A 407 13.68 30.06 13.05
C GLU A 407 13.60 28.89 14.03
N PHE A 408 14.36 27.84 13.76
CA PHE A 408 14.53 26.67 14.62
C PHE A 408 15.99 26.26 14.67
N GLN A 409 16.40 25.65 15.77
CA GLN A 409 17.78 25.20 15.97
C GLN A 409 18.05 23.83 15.37
N ASP A 410 17.02 22.99 15.34
CA ASP A 410 17.08 21.59 14.96
C ASP A 410 15.66 21.07 14.63
N PHE A 411 15.54 19.76 14.42
CA PHE A 411 14.28 19.09 14.20
C PHE A 411 13.26 19.27 15.34
N SER A 412 13.70 19.28 16.60
CA SER A 412 12.82 19.48 17.76
C SER A 412 12.19 20.87 17.75
N GLY A 413 12.91 21.89 17.25
CA GLY A 413 12.36 23.22 17.04
C GLY A 413 11.37 23.32 15.86
N LEU A 414 11.54 22.49 14.82
CA LEU A 414 10.63 22.43 13.68
C LEU A 414 9.34 21.65 13.98
N MET A 415 9.42 20.61 14.81
CA MET A 415 8.34 19.67 15.08
C MET A 415 6.98 20.33 15.44
N PRO A 416 6.91 21.32 16.36
CA PRO A 416 5.64 21.93 16.74
C PRO A 416 4.92 22.59 15.57
N LYS A 417 5.65 23.10 14.58
CA LYS A 417 5.06 23.68 13.37
C LYS A 417 4.40 22.62 12.49
N LEU A 418 5.10 21.52 12.27
CA LEU A 418 4.59 20.40 11.48
C LEU A 418 3.34 19.77 12.14
N GLN A 419 3.32 19.69 13.47
CA GLN A 419 2.15 19.21 14.20
C GLN A 419 0.95 20.15 14.14
N ALA A 420 1.18 21.47 14.08
CA ALA A 420 0.12 22.47 14.03
C ALA A 420 -0.47 22.67 12.63
N ASP A 421 0.18 22.15 11.58
CA ASP A 421 -0.28 22.30 10.20
C ASP A 421 -1.51 21.39 9.94
N PRO A 422 -2.68 21.95 9.56
CA PRO A 422 -3.88 21.17 9.27
C PRO A 422 -3.70 20.11 8.18
N GLN A 423 -2.74 20.29 7.27
CA GLN A 423 -2.44 19.31 6.23
C GLN A 423 -2.00 17.96 6.80
N LEU A 424 -1.50 17.92 8.04
CA LEU A 424 -1.20 16.67 8.74
C LEU A 424 -2.44 15.78 8.90
N GLY A 425 -3.65 16.35 9.00
CA GLY A 425 -4.92 15.60 9.05
C GLY A 425 -5.61 15.46 7.69
N VAL A 426 -5.43 16.43 6.78
CA VAL A 426 -6.06 16.43 5.45
C VAL A 426 -5.39 15.44 4.50
N CYS A 427 -4.06 15.39 4.47
CA CYS A 427 -3.33 14.54 3.53
C CYS A 427 -3.60 13.03 3.75
N PRO A 428 -3.57 12.47 4.97
CA PRO A 428 -3.94 11.07 5.19
C PRO A 428 -5.36 10.74 4.73
N SER A 429 -6.29 11.69 4.87
CA SER A 429 -7.66 11.55 4.37
C SER A 429 -7.70 11.42 2.84
N GLU A 430 -6.90 12.21 2.12
CA GLU A 430 -6.80 12.11 0.65
C GLU A 430 -6.17 10.78 0.24
N GLN A 431 -5.13 10.35 0.93
CA GLN A 431 -4.40 9.13 0.64
C GLN A 431 -5.28 7.90 0.89
N LEU A 432 -5.98 7.85 2.03
CA LEU A 432 -6.87 6.73 2.33
C LEU A 432 -8.04 6.66 1.36
N PHE A 433 -8.66 7.81 1.03
CA PHE A 433 -9.70 7.87 0.02
C PHE A 433 -9.19 7.36 -1.33
N THR A 434 -7.99 7.80 -1.74
CA THR A 434 -7.36 7.37 -2.99
C THR A 434 -7.07 5.88 -3.01
N TYR A 435 -6.60 5.33 -1.90
CA TYR A 435 -6.32 3.90 -1.75
C TYR A 435 -7.62 3.08 -1.79
N ALA A 436 -8.63 3.48 -1.01
CA ALA A 436 -9.91 2.78 -0.91
C ALA A 436 -10.68 2.76 -2.23
N LEU A 437 -10.76 3.90 -2.93
CA LEU A 437 -11.49 4.01 -4.20
C LEU A 437 -10.63 3.74 -5.43
N ARG A 438 -9.31 3.56 -5.26
CA ARG A 438 -8.35 3.36 -6.35
C ARG A 438 -8.32 4.49 -7.38
N ARG A 439 -8.64 5.70 -6.94
CA ARG A 439 -8.62 6.94 -7.72
C ARG A 439 -8.61 8.12 -6.77
N ARG A 440 -8.01 9.23 -7.20
CA ARG A 440 -8.06 10.47 -6.41
C ARG A 440 -9.49 11.00 -6.31
N PRO A 441 -9.81 11.76 -5.24
CA PRO A 441 -11.02 12.57 -5.19
C PRO A 441 -11.11 13.49 -6.42
N ALA A 442 -12.27 13.57 -7.04
CA ALA A 442 -12.52 14.45 -8.18
C ALA A 442 -14.01 14.84 -8.25
N GLY A 443 -14.32 15.93 -8.94
CA GLY A 443 -15.70 16.32 -9.23
C GLY A 443 -16.58 16.41 -7.97
N ALA A 444 -17.65 15.60 -7.94
CA ALA A 444 -18.61 15.56 -6.85
C ALA A 444 -18.04 14.98 -5.54
N ASP A 445 -16.97 14.18 -5.60
CA ASP A 445 -16.35 13.63 -4.38
C ASP A 445 -15.65 14.68 -3.53
N MET A 446 -15.32 15.84 -4.10
CA MET A 446 -14.57 16.87 -3.38
C MET A 446 -15.33 17.41 -2.16
N SER A 447 -16.67 17.42 -2.17
CA SER A 447 -17.44 17.76 -0.96
C SER A 447 -17.31 16.66 0.09
N THR A 448 -17.53 15.41 -0.30
CA THR A 448 -17.44 14.23 0.58
C THR A 448 -16.05 14.11 1.21
N PHE A 449 -14.98 14.26 0.41
CA PHE A 449 -13.61 14.27 0.89
C PHE A 449 -13.37 15.36 1.95
N ARG A 450 -13.81 16.59 1.69
CA ARG A 450 -13.66 17.70 2.66
C ARG A 450 -14.43 17.44 3.94
N GLU A 451 -15.62 16.85 3.85
CA GLU A 451 -16.40 16.46 5.03
C GLU A 451 -15.70 15.37 5.86
N ILE A 452 -15.14 14.35 5.20
CA ILE A 452 -14.37 13.30 5.86
C ILE A 452 -13.15 13.91 6.56
N ALA A 453 -12.36 14.72 5.86
CA ALA A 453 -11.17 15.37 6.40
C ALA A 453 -11.49 16.29 7.59
N ALA A 454 -12.64 16.98 7.57
CA ALA A 454 -13.08 17.83 8.67
C ALA A 454 -13.60 17.04 9.89
N ARG A 455 -14.26 15.89 9.68
CA ARG A 455 -14.77 15.03 10.77
C ARG A 455 -13.68 14.24 11.47
N TRP A 456 -12.61 13.92 10.74
CA TRP A 456 -11.45 13.17 11.22
C TRP A 456 -10.75 13.83 12.40
N ASP A 457 -10.50 15.14 12.34
CA ASP A 457 -9.87 15.98 13.37
C ASP A 457 -8.71 15.31 14.17
N SER A 458 -7.87 14.53 13.48
CA SER A 458 -6.75 13.75 14.07
C SER A 458 -7.13 12.60 15.02
N GLY A 459 -8.28 11.96 14.80
CA GLY A 459 -8.70 10.71 15.45
C GLY A 459 -7.84 9.48 15.11
N THR A 460 -8.40 8.27 15.25
CA THR A 460 -7.66 6.99 15.05
C THR A 460 -7.85 6.46 13.64
N LEU A 461 -6.85 5.87 12.95
CA LEU A 461 -7.00 5.54 11.51
C LEU A 461 -8.24 4.67 11.22
N ALA A 462 -8.64 3.84 12.18
CA ALA A 462 -9.90 3.11 12.18
C ALA A 462 -11.13 4.01 11.93
N ASP A 463 -11.23 5.17 12.60
CA ASP A 463 -12.29 6.15 12.40
C ASP A 463 -12.28 6.74 10.99
N LEU A 464 -11.10 7.03 10.43
CA LEU A 464 -10.98 7.52 9.05
C LEU A 464 -11.47 6.47 8.06
N VAL A 465 -11.06 5.20 8.26
CA VAL A 465 -11.55 4.07 7.48
C VAL A 465 -13.08 4.02 7.55
N LYS A 466 -13.67 4.08 8.75
CA LYS A 466 -15.13 4.09 8.93
C LYS A 466 -15.78 5.24 8.15
N HIS A 467 -15.26 6.47 8.27
CA HIS A 467 -15.78 7.62 7.53
C HIS A 467 -15.71 7.44 6.01
N VAL A 468 -14.63 6.87 5.50
CA VAL A 468 -14.48 6.56 4.07
C VAL A 468 -15.47 5.49 3.63
N VAL A 469 -15.57 4.36 4.34
CA VAL A 469 -16.41 3.23 3.90
C VAL A 469 -17.91 3.52 4.01
N THR A 470 -18.32 4.38 4.96
CA THR A 470 -19.73 4.79 5.09
C THR A 470 -20.14 5.84 4.06
N SER A 471 -19.17 6.46 3.35
CA SER A 471 -19.45 7.52 2.38
C SER A 471 -20.12 7.01 1.10
N ASP A 472 -20.86 7.89 0.44
CA ASP A 472 -21.48 7.61 -0.86
C ASP A 472 -20.44 7.26 -1.92
N ALA A 473 -19.25 7.88 -1.89
CA ALA A 473 -18.20 7.59 -2.85
C ALA A 473 -17.71 6.13 -2.77
N PHE A 474 -17.72 5.54 -1.56
CA PHE A 474 -17.41 4.13 -1.35
C PHE A 474 -18.59 3.20 -1.61
N ARG A 475 -19.82 3.68 -1.46
CA ARG A 475 -21.04 2.86 -1.52
C ARG A 475 -21.76 2.88 -2.87
N LEU A 476 -21.45 3.85 -3.72
CA LEU A 476 -22.02 4.02 -5.05
C LEU A 476 -21.00 3.65 -6.14
N ARG A 477 -21.50 3.20 -7.28
CA ARG A 477 -20.74 3.05 -8.52
C ARG A 477 -20.26 4.43 -8.97
N GLY A 478 -18.97 4.57 -9.31
CA GLY A 478 -18.43 5.84 -9.86
C GLY A 478 -19.18 6.26 -11.13
N GLY A 479 -19.41 7.56 -11.33
CA GLY A 479 -20.27 8.06 -12.40
C GLY A 479 -19.82 7.63 -13.81
N LYS A 480 -20.76 7.39 -14.74
CA LYS A 480 -20.43 7.18 -16.17
C LYS A 480 -19.85 8.48 -16.74
N GLY A 481 -18.52 8.61 -16.73
CA GLY A 481 -17.80 9.81 -17.16
C GLY A 481 -16.56 10.13 -16.32
N GLU A 482 -16.46 9.56 -15.13
CA GLU A 482 -15.20 9.46 -14.41
C GLU A 482 -14.41 8.32 -15.05
N ALA A 483 -13.21 8.59 -15.56
CA ALA A 483 -12.39 7.58 -16.21
C ALA A 483 -12.25 6.36 -15.28
N ARG A 484 -12.89 5.25 -15.69
CA ARG A 484 -12.90 3.96 -15.01
C ARG A 484 -11.82 3.04 -15.53
#